data_AF-A0AA88RZB0-F1
#
_entry.id   AF-A0AA88RZB0-F1
#
_cell.length_a   1.000
_cell.length_b   1.000
_cell.length_c   1.000
_cell.angle_alpha   90.00
_cell.angle_beta   90.00
_cell.angle_gamma   90.00
#
_symmetry.space_group_name_H-M   'P 1'
#
loop_
_entity.id
_entity.type
_entity.pdbx_description
1 polymer ?
#
loop_
_entity_poly.entity_id
_entity_poly.type
_entity_poly.pdbx_seq_one_letter_code
_entity_poly.pdbx_strand_id
1 'polypeptide(L)' 'MGWHGAPTGSHLEEDMSHWQLHAHYYPPLLRSATVRKFMVGYEMLAQEQRDLTPEQAAERLRALSEEHYNTKAKGHQI' A
#
# COMPACT_ATOMS: atom_id res chain seq x y z
N MET A 1 0.81 -7.50 -0.09
CA MET A 1 1.62 -6.76 0.89
C MET A 1 2.77 -7.65 1.31
N GLY A 2 3.84 -7.09 1.86
CA GLY A 2 5.02 -7.85 2.28
C GLY A 2 5.95 -7.02 3.14
N TRP A 3 6.94 -7.68 3.74
CA TRP A 3 7.92 -7.09 4.65
C TRP A 3 9.30 -7.10 4.02
N HIS A 4 10.05 -6.00 4.17
CA HIS A 4 11.47 -5.93 3.87
C HIS A 4 12.24 -5.62 5.16
N GLY A 5 13.26 -6.42 5.44
CA GLY A 5 14.18 -6.25 6.56
C GLY A 5 15.59 -6.66 6.15
N ALA A 6 16.54 -6.51 7.07
CA ALA A 6 17.94 -6.85 6.83
C ALA A 6 18.10 -8.29 6.29
N PRO A 7 19.04 -8.53 5.35
CA PRO A 7 19.38 -9.87 4.89
C PRO A 7 19.75 -10.79 6.06
N THR A 8 19.40 -12.06 5.94
CA THR A 8 19.74 -13.10 6.92
C THR A 8 20.77 -14.08 6.32
N GLY A 9 21.04 -15.20 6.99
CA GLY A 9 21.95 -16.23 6.49
C GLY A 9 23.42 -15.83 6.67
N SER A 10 24.22 -15.90 5.61
CA SER A 10 25.65 -15.57 5.65
C SER A 10 25.96 -14.13 6.07
N HIS A 11 24.98 -13.23 5.93
CA HIS A 11 25.12 -11.81 6.27
C HIS A 11 24.63 -11.47 7.69
N LEU A 12 24.27 -12.48 8.51
CA LEU A 12 23.65 -12.24 9.82
C LEU A 12 24.56 -11.51 10.81
N GLU A 13 25.86 -11.73 10.72
CA GLU A 13 26.88 -11.16 11.62
C GLU A 13 27.51 -9.86 11.06
N GLU A 14 27.08 -9.41 9.88
CA GLU A 14 27.56 -8.15 9.29
C GLU A 14 26.82 -6.95 9.89
N ASP A 15 27.44 -5.77 9.87
CA ASP A 15 26.79 -4.53 10.32
C ASP A 15 25.67 -4.12 9.34
N MET A 16 24.43 -4.37 9.76
CA MET A 16 23.20 -4.02 9.04
C MET A 16 22.44 -2.86 9.70
N SER A 17 23.11 -2.01 10.49
CA SER A 17 22.49 -0.88 11.20
C SER A 17 21.80 0.15 10.28
N HIS A 18 22.10 0.13 8.98
CA HIS A 18 21.47 0.95 7.96
C HIS A 18 20.10 0.41 7.48
N TRP A 19 19.75 -0.82 7.82
CA TRP A 19 18.44 -1.41 7.49
C TRP A 19 17.36 -1.01 8.50
N GLN A 20 16.18 -0.70 7.97
CA GLN A 20 14.97 -0.48 8.76
C GLN A 20 13.86 -1.41 8.28
N LEU A 21 13.29 -2.20 9.19
CA LEU A 21 12.14 -3.05 8.90
C LEU A 21 10.94 -2.17 8.48
N HIS A 22 10.33 -2.49 7.34
CA HIS A 22 9.14 -1.81 6.84
C HIS A 22 8.27 -2.73 5.99
N ALA A 23 6.99 -2.36 5.83
CA ALA A 23 6.02 -3.09 5.02
C ALA A 23 5.53 -2.28 3.82
N HIS A 24 5.23 -2.97 2.72
CA HIS A 24 4.69 -2.37 1.50
C HIS A 24 3.30 -2.90 1.16
N TYR A 25 2.42 -2.00 0.73
CA TYR A 25 1.08 -2.30 0.24
C TYR A 25 0.90 -1.73 -1.18
N TYR A 26 0.54 -2.58 -2.15
CA TYR A 26 0.34 -2.20 -3.56
C TYR A 26 -1.08 -2.56 -4.04
N PRO A 27 -2.13 -1.84 -3.59
CA PRO A 27 -3.50 -2.09 -4.02
C PRO A 27 -3.73 -1.57 -5.45
N PRO A 28 -4.53 -2.28 -6.29
CA PRO A 28 -4.69 -1.91 -7.70
C PRO A 28 -5.82 -0.91 -7.99
N LEU A 29 -6.77 -0.71 -7.08
CA LEU A 29 -7.96 0.14 -7.32
C LEU A 29 -7.57 1.61 -7.41
N LEU A 30 -8.17 2.35 -8.35
CA LEU A 30 -7.79 3.75 -8.64
C LEU A 30 -8.94 4.75 -8.52
N ARG A 31 -10.08 4.48 -9.17
CA ARG A 31 -11.20 5.45 -9.24
C ARG A 31 -12.49 4.96 -8.57
N SER A 32 -12.69 3.65 -8.48
CA SER A 32 -13.87 3.03 -7.86
C SER A 32 -13.57 1.57 -7.51
N ALA A 33 -14.55 0.88 -6.91
CA ALA A 33 -14.48 -0.56 -6.68
C ALA A 33 -14.34 -1.40 -7.96
N THR A 34 -14.66 -0.83 -9.13
CA THR A 34 -14.63 -1.52 -10.42
C THR A 34 -13.57 -0.97 -11.39
N VAL A 35 -12.86 0.10 -11.04
CA VAL A 35 -11.87 0.77 -11.91
C VAL A 35 -10.49 0.78 -11.26
N ARG A 36 -9.55 0.05 -11.87
CA ARG A 36 -8.17 -0.18 -11.38
C ARG A 36 -7.10 0.46 -12.27
N LYS A 37 -5.91 0.66 -11.71
CA LYS A 37 -4.66 0.91 -12.44
C LYS A 37 -4.17 -0.41 -13.07
N PHE A 38 -3.70 -0.32 -14.32
CA PHE A 38 -3.00 -1.38 -15.02
C PHE A 38 -1.54 -0.94 -15.20
N MET A 39 -0.60 -1.77 -14.76
CA MET A 39 0.85 -1.57 -14.96
C MET A 39 1.26 -2.39 -16.19
N VAL A 40 1.04 -1.82 -17.38
CA VAL A 40 1.22 -2.51 -18.67
C VAL A 40 1.81 -1.53 -19.70
N GLY A 41 2.08 -1.99 -20.92
CA GLY A 41 2.48 -1.11 -22.03
C GLY A 41 3.79 -0.38 -21.73
N TYR A 42 3.74 0.95 -21.64
CA TYR A 42 4.92 1.76 -21.33
C TYR A 42 5.53 1.38 -19.96
N GLU A 43 4.70 1.13 -18.94
CA GLU A 43 5.18 0.74 -17.61
C GLU A 43 5.91 -0.61 -17.58
N MET A 44 5.75 -1.48 -18.59
CA MET A 44 6.50 -2.74 -18.67
C MET A 44 7.85 -2.61 -19.36
N LEU A 45 8.04 -1.59 -20.20
CA LEU A 45 9.20 -1.48 -21.09
C LEU A 45 10.07 -0.24 -20.84
N ALA A 46 9.59 0.71 -20.04
CA ALA A 46 10.29 1.96 -19.79
C ALA A 46 10.34 2.30 -18.29
N GLN A 47 9.28 2.90 -17.74
CA GLN A 47 9.25 3.35 -16.35
C GLN A 47 7.83 3.42 -15.81
N GLU A 48 7.72 3.44 -14.50
CA GLU A 48 6.45 3.59 -13.77
C GLU A 48 5.79 4.95 -13.99
N GLN A 49 4.46 4.94 -14.09
CA GLN A 49 3.63 6.14 -14.28
C GLN A 49 2.42 6.09 -13.34
N ARG A 50 1.98 7.27 -12.88
CA ARG A 50 0.80 7.43 -12.00
C ARG A 50 -0.07 8.60 -12.44
N ASP A 51 -1.39 8.44 -12.25
CA ASP A 51 -2.39 9.48 -12.53
C ASP A 51 -2.80 10.27 -11.28
N LEU A 52 -2.47 9.77 -10.09
CA LEU A 52 -2.79 10.35 -8.79
C LEU A 52 -1.48 10.63 -8.03
N THR A 53 -1.36 11.83 -7.47
CA THR A 53 -0.18 12.20 -6.67
C THR A 53 -0.22 11.53 -5.29
N PRO A 54 0.94 11.23 -4.68
CA PRO A 54 0.99 10.69 -3.32
C PRO A 54 0.28 11.58 -2.30
N GLU A 55 0.36 12.91 -2.44
CA GLU A 55 -0.25 13.90 -1.55
C GLU A 55 -1.77 13.79 -1.57
N GLN A 56 -2.36 13.73 -2.78
CA GLN A 56 -3.80 13.54 -2.96
C GLN A 56 -4.28 12.17 -2.46
N ALA A 57 -3.50 11.11 -2.69
CA ALA A 57 -3.83 9.79 -2.17
C ALA A 57 -3.85 9.77 -0.64
N ALA A 58 -2.83 10.37 0.00
CA ALA A 58 -2.72 10.42 1.44
C ALA A 58 -3.79 11.31 2.09
N GLU A 59 -4.14 12.43 1.47
CA GLU A 59 -5.26 13.29 1.90
C GLU A 59 -6.59 12.52 1.90
N ARG A 60 -6.89 11.81 0.81
CA ARG A 60 -8.12 11.00 0.71
C ARG A 60 -8.17 9.90 1.76
N LEU A 61 -7.05 9.22 2.02
CA LEU A 61 -6.99 8.14 3.02
C LEU A 61 -7.20 8.68 4.45
N ARG A 62 -6.61 9.83 4.80
CA ARG A 62 -6.81 10.45 6.12
C ARG A 62 -8.23 10.96 6.36
N ALA A 63 -8.97 11.29 5.30
CA ALA A 63 -10.35 11.75 5.42
C ALA A 63 -11.37 10.61 5.71
N LEU A 64 -10.96 9.34 5.64
CA LEU A 64 -11.82 8.19 5.89
C LEU A 64 -11.93 7.86 7.38
N SER A 65 -13.03 7.20 7.75
CA SER A 65 -13.27 6.66 9.09
C SER A 65 -12.31 5.51 9.41
N GLU A 66 -11.80 5.48 10.64
CA GLU A 66 -11.08 4.31 11.19
C GLU A 66 -12.02 3.13 11.48
N GLU A 67 -13.32 3.40 11.71
CA GLU A 67 -14.33 2.36 11.87
C GLU A 67 -14.73 1.75 10.51
N HIS A 68 -14.62 0.42 10.41
CA HIS A 68 -15.10 -0.32 9.25
C HIS A 68 -16.61 -0.12 9.06
N TYR A 69 -17.05 0.12 7.83
CA TYR A 69 -18.43 0.53 7.50
C TYR A 69 -19.53 -0.44 7.97
N ASN A 70 -19.23 -1.74 8.09
CA ASN A 70 -20.18 -2.76 8.55
C ASN A 70 -20.29 -2.84 10.09
N THR A 71 -19.38 -2.20 10.83
CA THR A 71 -19.41 -2.24 12.30
C THR A 71 -20.60 -1.45 12.87
N LYS A 72 -20.98 -0.31 12.26
CA LYS A 72 -22.17 0.46 12.67
C LYS A 72 -23.49 -0.26 12.44
N ALA A 73 -23.55 -1.15 11.44
CA ALA A 73 -24.78 -1.89 11.12
C ALA A 73 -25.17 -2.93 12.19
N LYS A 74 -24.21 -3.37 13.03
CA LYS A 74 -24.45 -4.37 14.09
C LYS A 74 -24.88 -3.77 15.43
N GLY A 75 -24.81 -2.45 15.61
CA GLY A 75 -25.16 -1.77 16.87
C GLY A 75 -26.64 -1.40 17.01
N HIS A 76 -27.53 -1.92 16.15
CA HIS A 76 -28.96 -1.58 16.15
C HIS A 76 -29.90 -2.78 16.00
N GLN A 77 -29.41 -4.00 16.22
CA GLN A 77 -30.28 -5.15 16.44
C GLN A 77 -30.29 -5.42 17.95
N ILE A 78 -31.45 -5.11 18.51
CA ILE A 78 -31.90 -5.33 19.89
C ILE A 78 -31.81 -6.81 20.24
#